data_AF-A0AAP3A790-F1
#
_entry.id   AF-A0AAP3A790-F1
#
_cell.length_a   1.000
_cell.length_b   1.000
_cell.length_c   1.000
_cell.angle_alpha   90.00
_cell.angle_beta   90.00
_cell.angle_gamma   90.00
#
_symmetry.space_group_name_H-M   'P 1'
#
loop_
_entity.id
_entity.type
_entity.pdbx_description
1 polymer ?
#
loop_
_entity_poly.entity_id
_entity_poly.type
_entity_poly.pdbx_seq_one_letter_code
_entity_poly.pdbx_strand_id
1 'polypeptide(L)'
;TLTVVDTYGNPLQGQNVTLTLPKGVTSKTGNTVTTDAAGKADIELMSTVAGEHSITASVNNAQKTVTVKFKADFSTGQASLEVDSAAPKVANGKDAFTLTA
;
A
#
# COMPACT_ATOMS: atom_id res chain seq x y z
N THR A 1 -8.21 -8.49 9.64
CA THR A 1 -8.23 -9.81 10.29
C THR A 1 -8.24 -10.91 9.25
N LEU A 2 -7.40 -11.93 9.42
CA LEU A 2 -7.47 -13.20 8.69
C LEU A 2 -7.98 -14.31 9.62
N THR A 3 -8.46 -15.42 9.06
CA THR A 3 -8.95 -16.56 9.85
C THR A 3 -8.52 -17.86 9.17
N VAL A 4 -7.95 -18.78 9.95
CA VAL A 4 -7.51 -20.09 9.51
C VAL A 4 -8.39 -21.13 10.17
N VAL A 5 -9.02 -21.97 9.33
CA VAL A 5 -9.89 -23.06 9.74
C VAL A 5 -9.48 -24.35 9.03
N ASP A 6 -9.82 -25.49 9.60
CA ASP A 6 -9.72 -26.78 8.93
C ASP A 6 -10.85 -26.99 7.91
N THR A 7 -10.84 -28.15 7.24
CA THR A 7 -11.85 -28.54 6.24
C THR A 7 -13.27 -28.64 6.82
N TYR A 8 -13.41 -28.82 8.13
CA TYR A 8 -14.70 -28.91 8.82
C TYR A 8 -15.14 -27.57 9.42
N GLY A 9 -14.34 -26.52 9.27
CA GLY A 9 -14.62 -25.18 9.78
C GLY A 9 -14.15 -24.93 11.22
N ASN A 10 -13.38 -25.85 11.83
CA ASN A 10 -12.84 -25.63 13.16
C ASN A 10 -11.66 -24.63 13.11
N PRO A 11 -11.58 -23.65 14.03
CA PRO A 11 -10.49 -22.70 14.07
C PRO A 11 -9.16 -23.38 14.41
N LEU A 12 -8.09 -22.98 13.72
CA LEU A 12 -6.74 -23.52 13.95
C LEU A 12 -5.86 -22.48 14.66
N GLN A 13 -5.57 -22.74 15.93
CA GLN A 13 -4.65 -21.93 16.74
C GLN A 13 -3.19 -22.19 16.39
N GLY A 14 -2.33 -21.18 16.61
CA GLY A 14 -0.88 -21.33 16.55
C GLY A 14 -0.33 -21.47 15.13
N GLN A 15 -1.13 -21.19 14.11
CA GLN A 15 -0.71 -21.30 12.72
C GLN A 15 0.07 -20.07 12.31
N ASN A 16 1.27 -20.28 11.75
CA ASN A 16 2.07 -19.21 11.17
C ASN A 16 1.57 -18.90 9.77
N VAL A 17 1.05 -17.69 9.61
CA VAL A 17 0.57 -17.16 8.33
C VAL A 17 1.58 -16.14 7.82
N THR A 18 2.12 -16.40 6.64
CA THR A 18 3.07 -15.52 5.96
C THR A 18 2.35 -14.65 4.95
N LEU A 19 2.61 -13.34 5.02
CA LEU A 19 2.10 -12.32 4.12
C LEU A 19 3.14 -12.03 3.02
N THR A 20 2.69 -12.08 1.78
CA THR A 20 3.40 -11.56 0.62
C THR A 20 2.79 -10.21 0.25
N LEU A 21 3.59 -9.15 0.37
CA LEU A 21 3.17 -7.77 0.14
C LEU A 21 3.77 -7.25 -1.17
N PRO A 22 3.04 -6.46 -1.97
CA PRO A 22 3.58 -5.80 -3.15
C PRO A 22 4.48 -4.62 -2.76
N LYS A 23 5.22 -4.10 -3.75
CA LYS A 23 6.09 -2.93 -3.56
C LYS A 23 5.29 -1.73 -3.04
N GLY A 24 5.82 -1.07 -2.01
CA GLY A 24 5.19 0.11 -1.41
C GLY A 24 4.11 -0.20 -0.37
N VAL A 25 3.87 -1.47 -0.04
CA VAL A 25 3.06 -1.90 1.12
C VAL A 25 3.95 -2.53 2.17
N THR A 26 3.73 -2.19 3.44
CA THR A 26 4.44 -2.75 4.60
C THR A 26 3.45 -3.20 5.66
N SER A 27 3.86 -4.17 6.47
CA SER A 27 3.08 -4.64 7.62
C SER A 27 3.72 -4.15 8.91
N LYS A 28 2.93 -3.51 9.78
CA LYS A 28 3.37 -3.07 11.11
C LYS A 28 3.47 -4.24 12.09
N THR A 29 2.65 -5.27 11.89
CA THR A 29 2.64 -6.51 12.69
C THR A 29 3.69 -7.52 12.21
N GLY A 30 4.49 -7.18 11.19
CA GLY A 30 5.44 -8.09 10.54
C GLY A 30 4.80 -8.91 9.41
N ASN A 31 5.65 -9.59 8.63
CA ASN A 31 5.22 -10.39 7.48
C ASN A 31 4.79 -11.82 7.87
N THR A 32 4.96 -12.21 9.12
CA THR A 32 4.46 -13.48 9.64
C THR A 32 3.68 -13.20 10.91
N VAL A 33 2.47 -13.71 10.98
CA VAL A 33 1.59 -13.59 12.15
C VAL A 33 1.12 -14.98 12.58
N THR A 34 0.85 -15.14 13.88
CA THR A 34 0.39 -16.41 14.44
C THR A 34 -1.07 -16.30 14.85
N THR A 35 -1.88 -17.30 14.52
CA THR A 35 -3.31 -17.29 14.87
C THR A 35 -3.56 -17.56 16.36
N ASP A 36 -4.57 -16.89 16.90
CA ASP A 36 -5.06 -17.06 18.27
C ASP A 36 -5.95 -18.31 18.45
N ALA A 37 -6.53 -18.48 19.64
CA ALA A 37 -7.42 -19.60 19.96
C ALA A 37 -8.69 -19.67 19.07
N ALA A 38 -9.10 -18.56 18.47
CA ALA A 38 -10.20 -18.48 17.52
C ALA A 38 -9.74 -18.64 16.06
N GLY A 39 -8.47 -19.02 15.83
CA GLY A 39 -7.88 -19.16 14.51
C GLY A 39 -7.69 -17.82 13.79
N LYS A 40 -7.73 -16.70 14.50
CA LYS A 40 -7.66 -15.35 13.93
C LYS A 40 -6.29 -14.73 14.12
N ALA A 41 -5.90 -13.88 13.19
CA ALA A 41 -4.78 -12.97 13.37
C ALA A 41 -5.13 -11.60 12.79
N ASP A 42 -4.78 -10.55 13.53
CA ASP A 42 -4.92 -9.18 13.05
C ASP A 42 -3.62 -8.70 12.40
N ILE A 43 -3.78 -7.91 11.35
CA ILE A 43 -2.69 -7.39 10.54
C ILE A 43 -2.94 -5.90 10.32
N GLU A 44 -1.90 -5.11 10.48
CA GLU A 44 -1.92 -3.67 10.20
C GLU A 44 -1.04 -3.40 8.99
N LEU A 45 -1.66 -2.97 7.89
CA LEU A 45 -0.98 -2.66 6.63
C LEU A 45 -0.85 -1.14 6.45
N MET A 46 0.29 -0.71 5.94
CA MET A 46 0.59 0.66 5.57
C MET A 46 1.03 0.71 4.10
N SER A 47 0.81 1.83 3.42
CA SER A 47 1.34 2.03 2.07
C SER A 47 1.77 3.47 1.83
N THR A 48 2.84 3.63 1.06
CA THR A 48 3.30 4.92 0.53
C THR A 48 2.78 5.19 -0.88
N VAL A 49 2.03 4.24 -1.47
CA VAL A 49 1.53 4.32 -2.85
C VAL A 49 0.02 4.17 -2.85
N ALA A 50 -0.67 5.21 -3.31
CA ALA A 50 -2.11 5.16 -3.52
C ALA A 50 -2.47 4.14 -4.60
N GLY A 51 -3.65 3.54 -4.46
CA GLY A 51 -4.18 2.57 -5.41
C GLY A 51 -4.53 1.23 -4.78
N GLU A 52 -4.78 0.27 -5.66
CA GLU A 52 -5.15 -1.09 -5.28
C GLU A 52 -3.91 -1.99 -5.19
N HIS A 53 -3.83 -2.76 -4.12
CA HIS A 53 -2.72 -3.63 -3.80
C HIS A 53 -3.23 -5.02 -3.46
N SER A 54 -2.69 -6.04 -4.12
CA SER A 54 -3.02 -7.45 -3.86
C SER A 54 -2.10 -8.01 -2.78
N ILE A 55 -2.70 -8.50 -1.71
CA ILE A 55 -2.03 -9.06 -0.53
C ILE A 55 -2.31 -10.56 -0.48
N THR A 56 -1.26 -11.37 -0.43
CA THR A 56 -1.41 -12.83 -0.34
C THR A 56 -1.03 -13.29 1.05
N ALA A 57 -1.93 -14.01 1.71
CA ALA A 57 -1.67 -14.72 2.95
C ALA A 57 -1.53 -16.22 2.66
N SER A 58 -0.45 -16.82 3.16
CA SER A 58 -0.14 -18.24 2.97
C SER A 58 0.09 -18.92 4.30
N VAL A 59 -0.50 -20.10 4.47
CA VAL A 59 -0.36 -20.96 5.65
C VAL A 59 -0.27 -22.40 5.20
N ASN A 60 0.81 -23.09 5.57
CA ASN A 60 1.14 -24.42 5.07
C ASN A 60 1.07 -24.45 3.52
N ASN A 61 0.20 -25.28 2.93
CA ASN A 61 0.00 -25.41 1.49
C ASN A 61 -1.22 -24.62 0.96
N ALA A 62 -1.85 -23.80 1.79
CA ALA A 62 -2.99 -22.98 1.42
C ALA A 62 -2.58 -21.51 1.26
N GLN A 63 -3.19 -20.82 0.30
CA GLN A 63 -3.01 -19.39 0.09
C GLN A 63 -4.33 -18.71 -0.24
N LYS A 64 -4.45 -17.44 0.13
CA LYS A 64 -5.58 -16.58 -0.23
C LYS A 64 -5.09 -15.18 -0.53
N THR A 65 -5.61 -14.60 -1.60
CA THR A 65 -5.30 -13.22 -2.01
C THR A 65 -6.50 -12.32 -1.75
N VAL A 66 -6.24 -11.11 -1.24
CA VAL A 66 -7.23 -10.06 -1.05
C VAL A 66 -6.66 -8.75 -1.60
N THR A 67 -7.52 -7.95 -2.23
CA THR A 67 -7.15 -6.61 -2.70
C THR A 67 -7.57 -5.57 -1.68
N VAL A 68 -6.64 -4.67 -1.33
CA VAL A 68 -6.89 -3.51 -0.48
C VAL A 68 -6.66 -2.23 -1.28
N LYS A 69 -7.37 -1.15 -0.93
CA LYS A 69 -7.27 0.14 -1.64
C LYS A 69 -6.82 1.24 -0.69
N PHE A 70 -5.64 1.80 -0.96
CA PHE A 70 -5.14 2.99 -0.27
C PHE A 70 -5.49 4.23 -1.09
N LYS A 71 -6.07 5.24 -0.43
CA LYS A 71 -6.32 6.55 -1.07
C LYS A 71 -5.05 7.39 -1.02
N ALA A 72 -4.89 8.27 -2.01
CA ALA A 72 -3.83 9.26 -1.97
C ALA A 72 -4.02 10.18 -0.76
N ASP A 73 -2.92 10.42 -0.05
CA ASP A 73 -2.87 11.41 0.99
C ASP A 73 -2.61 12.77 0.36
N PHE A 74 -3.66 13.59 0.26
CA PHE A 74 -3.54 14.95 -0.25
C PHE A 74 -3.05 15.94 0.79
N SER A 75 -2.99 15.57 2.08
CA SER A 75 -2.55 16.48 3.15
C SER A 75 -1.05 16.77 3.08
N THR A 76 -0.29 15.90 2.44
CA THR A 76 1.15 16.03 2.19
C THR A 76 1.48 16.35 0.73
N GLY A 77 0.47 16.65 -0.08
CA GLY A 77 0.66 17.03 -1.49
C GLY A 77 1.48 18.31 -1.61
N GLN A 78 2.48 18.31 -2.49
CA GLN A 78 3.29 19.48 -2.81
C GLN A 78 3.14 19.81 -4.29
N ALA A 79 3.12 21.09 -4.60
CA ALA A 79 3.15 21.61 -5.97
C ALA A 79 4.43 22.43 -6.15
N SER A 80 5.15 22.19 -7.23
CA SER A 80 6.28 23.00 -7.68
C SER A 80 5.89 23.74 -8.95
N LEU A 81 6.57 24.85 -9.23
CA LEU A 81 6.45 25.54 -10.50
C LEU A 81 7.83 26.05 -10.87
N GLU A 82 8.30 25.67 -12.06
CA GLU A 82 9.59 26.07 -12.58
C GLU A 82 9.38 26.91 -13.84
N VAL A 83 10.20 27.95 -13.98
CA VAL A 83 10.24 28.79 -15.18
C VAL A 83 11.37 28.33 -16.09
N ASP A 84 11.10 28.27 -17.39
CA ASP A 84 12.04 27.83 -18.42
C ASP A 84 13.37 28.60 -18.43
N SER A 85 13.38 29.84 -17.94
CA SER A 85 14.58 30.66 -17.80
C SER A 85 14.41 31.77 -16.77
N ALA A 86 15.48 32.13 -16.08
CA ALA A 86 15.54 33.32 -15.22
C ALA A 86 15.96 34.59 -15.99
N ALA A 87 16.30 34.49 -17.27
CA ALA A 87 16.71 35.63 -18.08
C ALA A 87 15.50 36.52 -18.46
N PRO A 88 15.66 37.86 -18.47
CA PRO A 88 14.60 38.75 -18.89
C PRO A 88 14.23 38.53 -20.38
N LYS A 89 12.92 38.56 -20.67
CA LYS A 89 12.35 38.50 -22.03
C LYS A 89 11.75 39.86 -22.41
N VAL A 90 11.65 40.15 -23.72
CA VAL A 90 11.20 41.48 -24.18
C VAL A 90 9.68 41.59 -24.08
N ALA A 91 9.17 42.70 -23.55
CA ALA A 91 7.73 42.96 -23.42
C ALA A 91 7.08 43.36 -24.77
N ASN A 92 7.18 42.48 -25.78
CA ASN A 92 6.77 42.73 -27.17
C ASN A 92 5.47 42.01 -27.58
N GLY A 93 4.79 41.34 -26.64
CA GLY A 93 3.58 40.56 -26.91
C GLY A 93 3.80 39.28 -27.72
N LYS A 94 5.05 38.86 -27.93
CA LYS A 94 5.44 37.64 -28.64
C LYS A 94 6.34 36.74 -27.80
N ASP A 95 7.26 37.33 -27.05
CA ASP A 95 8.12 36.59 -26.13
C ASP A 95 7.29 36.15 -24.91
N ALA A 96 7.49 34.91 -24.47
CA ALA A 96 6.76 34.33 -23.35
C ALA A 96 7.67 33.43 -22.51
N PHE A 97 7.40 33.35 -21.21
CA PHE A 97 7.93 32.30 -20.34
C PHE A 97 7.06 31.06 -20.40
N THR A 98 7.69 29.89 -20.31
CA THR A 98 6.98 28.63 -20.11
C THR A 98 7.12 28.25 -18.65
N LEU A 99 5.99 28.01 -17.99
CA LEU A 99 5.95 27.49 -16.63
C LEU A 99 5.63 25.99 -16.70
N THR A 100 6.46 25.18 -16.06
CA THR A 100 6.26 23.75 -15.92
C THR A 100 5.93 23.46 -14.46
N ALA A 101 4.80 22.80 -14.21
CA ALA A 101 4.32 22.41 -12.88
C ALA A 101 4.64 20.93 -12.60
#